data_AF-A0A7U9X296-F1
#
_entry.id   AF-A0A7U9X296-F1
#
_cell.length_a   1.000
_cell.length_b   1.000
_cell.length_c   1.000
_cell.angle_alpha   90.00
_cell.angle_beta   90.00
_cell.angle_gamma   90.00
#
_symmetry.space_group_name_H-M   'P 1'
#
loop_
_entity.id
_entity.type
_entity.pdbx_description
1 polymer ?
#
loop_
_entity_poly.entity_id
_entity_poly.type
_entity_poly.pdbx_seq_one_letter_code
_entity_poly.pdbx_strand_id
1 'polypeptide(L)'
;MWHWTERAFFAIEFRSKNGGTSIKYTRDGAFTVDRNGYLMTKDGDYVLNANGAANTAGGQANYIRVNPNLEVTIDTDGTIYQNNTAVARIGIVDFENYDYLEKYGENLYDTVPGARLIASDARIEQGCLEMSNVNIVTEMVDMITITRAYEANQKIITTIDETLDKAVNAVGQV
;
A
#
# COMPACT_ATOMS: atom_id res chain seq x y z
N MET A 1 -28.57 -18.30 -17.56
CA MET A 1 -27.11 -18.29 -17.76
C MET A 1 -26.61 -17.10 -16.97
N TRP A 2 -26.06 -17.31 -15.78
CA TRP A 2 -25.69 -16.22 -14.87
C TRP A 2 -24.26 -15.79 -15.19
N HIS A 3 -24.12 -14.62 -15.81
CA HIS A 3 -22.83 -14.01 -16.10
C HIS A 3 -22.46 -13.14 -14.89
N TRP A 4 -21.64 -13.69 -13.99
CA TRP A 4 -20.97 -12.90 -12.97
C TRP A 4 -19.64 -12.46 -13.54
N THR A 5 -19.56 -11.21 -13.97
CA THR A 5 -18.28 -10.55 -14.27
C THR A 5 -18.31 -9.15 -13.67
N GLU A 6 -18.31 -9.08 -12.35
CA GLU A 6 -17.84 -7.85 -11.70
C GLU A 6 -16.31 -7.84 -11.84
N ARG A 7 -15.85 -7.49 -13.04
CA ARG A 7 -14.44 -7.34 -13.32
C ARG A 7 -14.06 -5.92 -12.92
N ALA A 8 -13.07 -5.81 -12.06
CA ALA A 8 -12.60 -4.55 -11.56
C ALA A 8 -11.12 -4.66 -11.21
N PHE A 9 -10.49 -3.49 -11.11
CA PHE A 9 -9.14 -3.33 -10.65
C PHE A 9 -9.07 -2.17 -9.65
N PHE A 10 -8.23 -2.36 -8.64
CA PHE A 10 -7.75 -1.28 -7.79
C PHE A 10 -6.64 -0.54 -8.51
N ALA A 11 -6.68 0.79 -8.47
CA ALA A 11 -5.59 1.61 -8.98
C ALA A 11 -4.59 1.91 -7.85
N ILE A 12 -3.29 1.76 -8.14
CA ILE A 12 -2.21 2.04 -7.20
C ILE A 12 -1.17 2.96 -7.85
N GLU A 13 -0.48 3.74 -7.04
CA GLU A 13 0.76 4.37 -7.46
C GLU A 13 1.94 3.44 -7.17
N PHE A 14 2.43 2.82 -8.24
CA PHE A 14 3.62 1.99 -8.20
C PHE A 14 4.88 2.86 -8.17
N ARG A 15 5.81 2.54 -7.27
CA ARG A 15 7.14 3.18 -7.22
C ARG A 15 8.22 2.21 -7.70
N SER A 16 8.85 2.54 -8.82
CA SER A 16 10.02 1.81 -9.32
C SER A 16 11.24 2.02 -8.42
N LYS A 17 12.17 1.06 -8.45
CA LYS A 17 13.45 1.11 -7.72
C LYS A 17 14.29 2.35 -8.05
N ASN A 18 14.09 2.93 -9.24
CA ASN A 18 14.77 4.14 -9.69
C ASN A 18 14.09 5.44 -9.20
N GLY A 19 13.05 5.34 -8.37
CA GLY A 19 12.31 6.48 -7.81
C GLY A 19 11.21 7.05 -8.72
N GLY A 20 11.06 6.55 -9.95
CA GLY A 20 9.96 6.91 -10.82
C GLY A 20 8.63 6.32 -10.33
N THR A 21 7.55 7.09 -10.44
CA THR A 21 6.19 6.62 -10.13
C THR A 21 5.38 6.40 -11.40
N SER A 22 4.45 5.47 -11.36
CA SER A 22 3.48 5.24 -12.44
C SER A 22 2.22 4.61 -11.86
N ILE A 23 1.08 4.83 -12.51
CA ILE A 23 -0.15 4.15 -12.10
C ILE A 23 -0.13 2.72 -12.63
N LYS A 24 -0.49 1.78 -11.75
CA LYS A 24 -0.69 0.37 -12.08
C LYS A 24 -2.03 -0.08 -11.53
N TYR A 25 -2.51 -1.20 -12.05
CA TYR A 25 -3.80 -1.75 -11.69
C TYR A 25 -3.62 -3.16 -11.15
N THR A 26 -4.36 -3.51 -10.10
CA THR A 26 -4.28 -4.84 -9.48
C THR A 26 -5.67 -5.34 -9.14
N ARG A 27 -5.84 -6.66 -9.15
CA ARG A 27 -7.03 -7.31 -8.55
C ARG A 27 -6.81 -7.73 -7.11
N ASP A 28 -5.56 -7.67 -6.66
CA ASP A 28 -5.20 -8.00 -5.30
C ASP A 28 -5.70 -6.90 -4.35
N GLY A 29 -6.70 -7.25 -3.55
CA GLY A 29 -7.30 -6.39 -2.53
C GLY A 29 -6.65 -6.53 -1.16
N ALA A 30 -5.52 -7.25 -1.02
CA ALA A 30 -4.81 -7.42 0.23
C ALA A 30 -4.04 -6.15 0.61
N PHE A 31 -4.78 -5.15 1.10
CA PHE A 31 -4.23 -3.87 1.53
C PHE A 31 -3.98 -3.82 3.03
N THR A 32 -2.98 -3.02 3.40
CA THR A 32 -2.62 -2.72 4.79
C THR A 32 -2.55 -1.22 4.98
N VAL A 33 -2.64 -0.78 6.24
CA VAL A 33 -2.50 0.64 6.58
C VAL A 33 -1.11 0.83 7.21
N ASP A 34 -0.34 1.77 6.68
CA ASP A 34 0.98 2.10 7.20
C ASP A 34 0.89 2.92 8.51
N ARG A 35 2.04 3.17 9.14
CA ARG A 35 2.12 3.96 10.38
C ARG A 35 1.62 5.40 10.22
N ASN A 36 1.69 5.96 9.02
CA ASN A 36 1.23 7.31 8.73
C ASN A 36 -0.27 7.38 8.39
N GLY A 37 -0.92 6.22 8.30
CA GLY A 37 -2.35 6.06 8.01
C GLY A 37 -2.65 5.84 6.53
N TYR A 38 -1.66 5.62 5.67
CA TYR A 38 -1.89 5.40 4.25
C TYR A 38 -2.26 3.95 3.95
N LEU A 39 -3.26 3.76 3.09
CA LEU A 39 -3.61 2.44 2.57
C LEU A 39 -2.61 2.06 1.47
N MET A 40 -1.99 0.89 1.61
CA MET A 40 -0.91 0.40 0.76
C MET A 40 -1.07 -1.08 0.41
N THR A 41 -0.46 -1.49 -0.69
CA THR A 41 -0.23 -2.91 -1.02
C THR A 41 0.81 -3.51 -0.08
N LYS A 42 0.95 -4.85 -0.10
CA LYS A 42 1.99 -5.56 0.64
C LYS A 42 3.42 -5.16 0.20
N ASP A 43 3.56 -4.68 -1.03
CA ASP A 43 4.81 -4.22 -1.61
C ASP A 43 5.13 -2.75 -1.29
N GLY A 44 4.22 -2.04 -0.60
CA GLY A 44 4.41 -0.65 -0.17
C GLY A 44 3.98 0.39 -1.22
N ASP A 45 3.22 -0.01 -2.24
CA ASP A 45 2.63 0.91 -3.20
C ASP A 45 1.34 1.51 -2.65
N TYR A 46 1.08 2.79 -2.92
CA TYR A 46 -0.07 3.50 -2.37
C TYR A 46 -1.35 3.18 -3.15
N VAL A 47 -2.42 2.85 -2.44
CA VAL A 47 -3.75 2.71 -3.05
C VAL A 47 -4.32 4.09 -3.33
N LEU A 48 -4.79 4.29 -4.57
CA LEU A 48 -5.39 5.55 -4.99
C LEU A 48 -6.86 5.63 -4.57
N ASN A 49 -7.28 6.83 -4.23
CA ASN A 49 -8.68 7.15 -4.04
C ASN A 49 -9.43 7.18 -5.39
N ALA A 50 -10.76 7.26 -5.32
CA ALA A 50 -11.61 7.30 -6.51
C ALA A 50 -11.25 8.40 -7.52
N ASN A 51 -10.78 9.57 -7.04
CA ASN A 51 -10.37 10.65 -7.93
C ASN A 51 -9.05 10.36 -8.64
N GLY A 52 -8.03 9.87 -7.92
CA GLY A 52 -6.75 9.47 -8.48
C GLY A 52 -6.89 8.36 -9.52
N ALA A 53 -7.72 7.35 -9.21
CA ALA A 53 -7.99 6.27 -10.15
C ALA A 53 -8.70 6.75 -11.42
N ALA A 54 -9.78 7.54 -11.28
CA ALA A 54 -10.54 8.04 -12.43
C ALA A 54 -9.72 8.96 -13.35
N ASN A 55 -8.77 9.71 -12.79
CA ASN A 55 -7.94 10.64 -13.55
C ASN A 55 -6.56 10.06 -13.92
N THR A 56 -6.28 8.80 -13.58
CA THR A 56 -4.94 8.19 -13.71
C THR A 56 -3.86 9.09 -13.10
N ALA A 57 -4.16 9.68 -11.95
CA ALA A 57 -3.35 10.69 -11.29
C ALA A 57 -2.78 10.17 -9.97
N GLY A 58 -1.46 10.17 -9.90
CA GLY A 58 -0.70 9.82 -8.70
C GLY A 58 -0.53 10.98 -7.73
N GLY A 59 0.35 10.78 -6.76
CA GLY A 59 0.74 11.77 -5.76
C GLY A 59 -0.13 11.79 -4.51
N GLN A 60 0.43 12.38 -3.46
CA GLN A 60 -0.09 12.29 -2.09
C GLN A 60 -1.53 12.79 -1.90
N ALA A 61 -1.99 13.73 -2.72
CA ALA A 61 -3.38 14.20 -2.70
C ALA A 61 -4.40 13.13 -3.11
N ASN A 62 -3.94 12.10 -3.83
CA ASN A 62 -4.74 11.01 -4.34
C ASN A 62 -4.60 9.72 -3.53
N TYR A 63 -3.74 9.68 -2.50
CA TYR A 63 -3.63 8.51 -1.64
C TYR A 63 -4.77 8.45 -0.64
N ILE A 64 -5.17 7.24 -0.28
CA ILE A 64 -6.14 7.02 0.79
C ILE A 64 -5.42 7.12 2.12
N ARG A 65 -5.94 7.97 3.01
CA ARG A 65 -5.42 8.12 4.37
C ARG A 65 -6.54 7.96 5.39
N VAL A 66 -6.32 7.11 6.39
CA VAL A 66 -7.20 6.83 7.51
C VAL A 66 -6.47 7.12 8.82
N ASN A 67 -7.21 7.29 9.91
CA ASN A 67 -6.63 7.35 11.25
C ASN A 67 -6.37 5.92 11.76
N PRO A 68 -5.10 5.52 12.03
CA PRO A 68 -4.79 4.16 12.46
C PRO A 68 -5.32 3.80 13.86
N ASN A 69 -5.77 4.79 14.65
CA ASN A 69 -6.33 4.56 15.98
C ASN A 69 -7.86 4.40 15.99
N LEU A 70 -8.50 4.54 14.83
CA LEU A 70 -9.95 4.41 14.70
C LEU A 70 -10.29 3.18 13.88
N GLU A 71 -11.40 2.53 14.23
CA GLU A 71 -11.95 1.44 13.43
C GLU A 71 -12.26 1.91 12.02
N VAL A 72 -11.94 1.05 11.05
CA VAL A 72 -12.16 1.28 9.62
C VAL A 72 -13.25 0.34 9.15
N THR A 73 -14.33 0.91 8.64
CA THR A 73 -15.40 0.16 7.97
C THR A 73 -15.49 0.59 6.51
N ILE A 74 -15.67 -0.35 5.60
CA ILE A 74 -15.72 -0.11 4.16
C ILE A 74 -17.06 -0.61 3.66
N ASP A 75 -17.80 0.26 2.99
CA ASP A 75 -19.07 -0.09 2.35
C ASP A 75 -18.81 -0.75 0.98
N THR A 76 -19.84 -1.41 0.44
CA THR A 76 -19.79 -2.16 -0.80
C THR A 76 -19.37 -1.34 -2.02
N ASP A 77 -19.56 -0.03 -1.98
CA ASP A 77 -19.14 0.90 -3.04
C ASP A 77 -17.66 1.36 -2.91
N GLY A 78 -16.95 0.83 -1.91
CA GLY A 78 -15.58 1.16 -1.55
C GLY A 78 -15.42 2.42 -0.71
N THR A 79 -16.51 3.02 -0.21
CA THR A 79 -16.45 4.16 0.70
C THR A 79 -15.95 3.72 2.08
N ILE A 80 -14.90 4.37 2.55
CA ILE A 80 -14.26 4.12 3.83
C ILE A 80 -14.85 5.07 4.85
N TYR A 81 -15.30 4.53 5.97
CA TYR A 81 -15.83 5.25 7.12
C TYR A 81 -14.96 5.03 8.35
N GLN A 82 -14.84 6.08 9.16
CA GLN A 82 -14.29 6.03 10.51
C GLN A 82 -15.22 6.77 11.45
N ASN A 83 -15.63 6.13 12.55
CA ASN A 83 -16.61 6.70 13.49
C ASN A 83 -17.86 7.24 12.76
N ASN A 84 -18.43 6.42 11.86
CA ASN A 84 -19.59 6.73 11.02
C ASN A 84 -19.43 7.95 10.09
N THR A 85 -18.21 8.46 9.87
CA THR A 85 -17.91 9.57 8.95
C THR A 85 -17.14 9.05 7.74
N ALA A 86 -17.59 9.36 6.52
CA ALA A 86 -16.87 9.01 5.30
C ALA A 86 -15.55 9.79 5.22
N VAL A 87 -14.43 9.07 5.08
CA VAL A 87 -13.07 9.65 5.04
C VAL A 87 -12.39 9.54 3.68
N ALA A 88 -12.72 8.52 2.89
CA ALA A 88 -12.14 8.28 1.58
C ALA A 88 -13.01 7.30 0.79
N ARG A 89 -12.73 7.13 -0.51
CA ARG A 89 -13.32 6.08 -1.33
C ARG A 89 -12.24 5.41 -2.15
N ILE A 90 -12.22 4.08 -2.17
CA ILE A 90 -11.24 3.29 -2.92
C ILE A 90 -11.42 3.51 -4.42
N GLY A 91 -10.29 3.68 -5.12
CA GLY A 91 -10.25 3.81 -6.56
C GLY A 91 -10.42 2.47 -7.26
N ILE A 92 -11.67 2.16 -7.62
CA ILE A 92 -12.04 0.97 -8.38
C ILE A 92 -12.39 1.39 -9.80
N VAL A 93 -11.78 0.73 -10.78
CA VAL A 93 -11.99 1.00 -12.20
C VAL A 93 -12.11 -0.30 -12.97
N ASP A 94 -12.74 -0.23 -14.14
CA ASP A 94 -12.69 -1.29 -15.13
C ASP A 94 -12.23 -0.70 -16.48
N PHE A 95 -12.01 -1.56 -17.48
CA PHE A 95 -11.49 -1.19 -18.78
C PHE A 95 -12.48 -1.58 -19.88
N GLU A 96 -12.68 -0.69 -20.85
CA GLU A 96 -13.51 -0.96 -22.03
C GLU A 96 -12.96 -2.14 -22.84
N ASN A 97 -11.63 -2.22 -22.97
CA ASN A 97 -10.95 -3.32 -23.67
C ASN A 97 -9.69 -3.76 -22.90
N TYR A 98 -9.64 -5.05 -22.59
CA TYR A 98 -8.59 -5.70 -21.80
C TYR A 98 -7.34 -6.02 -22.62
N ASP A 99 -7.41 -5.98 -23.95
CA ASP A 99 -6.24 -6.14 -24.83
C ASP A 99 -5.23 -5.00 -24.65
N TYR A 100 -5.68 -3.89 -24.04
CA TYR A 100 -4.83 -2.76 -23.66
C TYR A 100 -4.18 -2.90 -22.29
N LEU A 101 -4.36 -4.05 -21.62
CA LEU A 101 -3.71 -4.36 -20.35
C LEU A 101 -2.53 -5.30 -20.58
N GLU A 102 -1.36 -4.87 -20.15
CA GLU A 102 -0.15 -5.67 -20.16
C GLU A 102 0.19 -6.11 -18.73
N LYS A 103 0.55 -7.38 -18.55
CA LYS A 103 0.93 -7.88 -17.23
C LYS A 103 2.27 -7.29 -16.81
N TYR A 104 2.33 -6.75 -15.59
CA TYR A 104 3.53 -6.23 -14.98
C TYR A 104 3.81 -6.98 -13.66
N GLY A 105 4.83 -7.84 -13.62
CA GLY A 105 5.09 -8.67 -12.44
C GLY A 105 4.03 -9.74 -12.20
N GLU A 106 3.73 -10.05 -10.93
CA GLU A 106 2.83 -11.16 -10.57
C GLU A 106 1.35 -10.78 -10.60
N ASN A 107 0.99 -9.65 -9.99
CA ASN A 107 -0.41 -9.23 -9.80
C ASN A 107 -0.72 -7.82 -10.34
N LEU A 108 0.25 -7.12 -10.94
CA LEU A 108 0.04 -5.79 -11.49
C LEU A 108 -0.22 -5.83 -13.00
N TYR A 109 -0.94 -4.83 -13.46
CA TYR A 109 -1.24 -4.58 -14.85
C TYR A 109 -0.87 -3.13 -15.17
N ASP A 110 -0.26 -2.96 -16.34
CA ASP A 110 0.01 -1.67 -16.96
C ASP A 110 -0.96 -1.44 -18.11
N THR A 111 -1.15 -0.18 -18.49
CA THR A 111 -1.97 0.20 -19.63
C THR A 111 -1.10 0.61 -20.81
N VAL A 112 -1.39 0.07 -21.99
CA VAL A 112 -0.80 0.55 -23.24
C VAL A 112 -1.63 1.71 -23.82
N PRO A 113 -1.04 2.57 -24.68
CA PRO A 113 -1.77 3.70 -25.27
C PRO A 113 -3.07 3.26 -25.95
N GLY A 114 -4.18 3.92 -25.59
CA GLY A 114 -5.52 3.58 -26.08
C GLY A 114 -6.42 2.90 -25.05
N ALA A 115 -5.89 2.49 -23.89
CA ALA A 115 -6.70 2.04 -22.77
C ALA A 115 -7.72 3.11 -22.34
N ARG A 116 -8.96 2.68 -22.10
CA ARG A 116 -10.05 3.53 -21.62
C ARG A 116 -10.62 2.96 -20.35
N LEU A 117 -10.58 3.77 -19.29
CA LEU A 117 -11.19 3.43 -18.01
C LEU A 117 -12.70 3.67 -18.08
N ILE A 118 -13.45 2.77 -17.48
CA ILE A 118 -14.88 2.89 -17.24
C ILE A 118 -15.15 2.75 -15.74
N ALA A 119 -16.27 3.30 -15.28
CA ALA A 119 -16.73 3.07 -13.92
C ALA A 119 -17.02 1.58 -13.74
N SER A 120 -16.59 1.01 -12.61
CA SER A 120 -16.91 -0.35 -12.24
C SER A 120 -18.11 -0.38 -11.31
N ASP A 121 -19.02 -1.32 -11.54
CA ASP A 121 -20.12 -1.65 -10.62
C ASP A 121 -19.72 -2.70 -9.58
N ALA A 122 -18.44 -3.09 -9.55
CA ALA A 122 -17.95 -4.11 -8.64
C ALA A 122 -18.08 -3.70 -7.18
N ARG A 123 -18.40 -4.67 -6.34
CA ARG A 123 -18.58 -4.49 -4.91
C ARG A 123 -17.33 -4.88 -4.14
N ILE A 124 -16.97 -4.07 -3.14
CA ILE A 124 -15.94 -4.42 -2.16
C ILE A 124 -16.61 -5.13 -0.98
N GLU A 125 -16.15 -6.34 -0.67
CA GLU A 125 -16.58 -7.08 0.51
C GLU A 125 -15.47 -7.03 1.57
N GLN A 126 -15.66 -6.25 2.63
CA GLN A 126 -14.70 -6.14 3.73
C GLN A 126 -14.70 -7.43 4.57
N GLY A 127 -13.51 -7.92 4.94
CA GLY A 127 -13.38 -9.13 5.76
C GLY A 127 -13.44 -10.44 4.97
N CYS A 128 -13.71 -10.35 3.66
CA CYS A 128 -13.55 -11.43 2.71
C CYS A 128 -12.23 -11.21 1.95
N LEU A 129 -11.11 -11.73 2.48
CA LEU A 129 -10.00 -12.09 1.59
C LEU A 129 -10.60 -13.12 0.62
N GLU A 130 -10.48 -12.94 -0.70
CA GLU A 130 -10.63 -14.08 -1.60
C GLU A 130 -9.79 -15.23 -1.01
N MET A 131 -10.48 -16.32 -0.69
CA MET A 131 -10.10 -17.28 0.33
C MET A 131 -8.64 -17.74 0.20
N SER A 132 -7.77 -17.21 1.06
CA SER A 132 -6.48 -17.81 1.39
C SER A 132 -6.17 -17.59 2.86
N ASN A 133 -6.93 -18.33 3.68
CA ASN A 133 -6.59 -18.89 4.99
C ASN A 133 -5.49 -18.20 5.83
N VAL A 134 -5.61 -16.92 6.18
CA VAL A 134 -4.84 -16.33 7.29
C VAL A 134 -5.69 -15.34 8.08
N ASN A 135 -5.77 -15.60 9.39
CA ASN A 135 -6.55 -14.88 10.39
C ASN A 135 -5.77 -13.61 10.84
N ILE A 136 -6.25 -12.41 10.47
CA ILE A 136 -5.51 -11.12 10.52
C ILE A 136 -5.65 -10.37 11.87
N VAL A 137 -6.27 -10.93 12.90
CA VAL A 137 -6.60 -10.17 14.12
C VAL A 137 -5.39 -9.91 15.07
N THR A 138 -4.12 -10.09 14.64
CA THR A 138 -2.97 -9.91 15.57
C THR A 138 -1.75 -9.13 15.07
N GLU A 139 -1.72 -8.58 13.84
CA GLU A 139 -0.45 -8.05 13.26
C GLU A 139 -0.29 -6.52 13.23
N MET A 140 -1.13 -5.75 13.94
CA MET A 140 -1.00 -4.27 14.01
C MET A 140 -0.17 -3.73 15.18
N VAL A 141 0.56 -4.58 15.93
CA VAL A 141 1.41 -4.12 17.06
C VAL A 141 2.92 -4.30 16.84
N ASP A 142 3.37 -4.96 15.76
CA ASP A 142 4.81 -5.23 15.54
C ASP A 142 5.50 -4.36 14.47
N MET A 143 5.02 -3.13 14.26
CA MET A 143 5.71 -2.11 13.45
C MET A 143 6.14 -0.86 14.25
N ILE A 144 6.20 -0.96 15.59
CA ILE A 144 6.76 0.10 16.45
C ILE A 144 8.15 -0.27 17.02
N THR A 145 8.63 -1.48 16.78
CA THR A 145 9.87 -1.98 17.41
C THR A 145 11.11 -1.90 16.50
N ILE A 146 10.95 -1.80 15.17
CA ILE A 146 12.09 -1.84 14.23
C ILE A 146 12.88 -0.52 14.21
N THR A 147 12.24 0.64 14.41
CA THR A 147 12.97 1.92 14.44
C THR A 147 13.76 2.15 15.74
N ARG A 148 13.37 1.53 16.86
CA ARG A 148 14.18 1.56 18.11
C ARG A 148 15.36 0.59 18.07
N ALA A 149 15.26 -0.53 17.33
CA ALA A 149 16.37 -1.46 17.15
C ALA A 149 17.50 -0.86 16.26
N TYR A 150 17.15 -0.04 15.26
CA TYR A 150 18.15 0.61 14.41
C TYR A 150 18.94 1.71 15.14
N GLU A 151 18.27 2.55 15.95
CA GLU A 151 18.95 3.54 16.80
C GLU A 151 19.79 2.89 17.91
N ALA A 152 19.29 1.80 18.51
CA ALA A 152 20.05 1.05 19.51
C ALA A 152 21.31 0.40 18.91
N ASN A 153 21.21 -0.18 17.71
CA ASN A 153 22.37 -0.76 17.02
C ASN A 153 23.40 0.30 16.61
N GLN A 154 22.97 1.49 16.15
CA GLN A 154 23.90 2.58 15.86
C GLN A 154 24.61 3.11 17.11
N LYS A 155 23.94 3.13 18.27
CA LYS A 155 24.55 3.53 19.55
C LYS A 155 25.56 2.52 20.08
N ILE A 156 25.40 1.23 19.77
CA ILE A 156 26.37 0.18 20.11
C ILE A 156 27.64 0.31 19.25
N ILE A 157 27.48 0.56 17.94
CA ILE A 157 28.63 0.75 17.04
C ILE A 157 29.49 1.93 17.49
N THR A 158 28.89 3.08 17.80
CA THR A 158 29.66 4.24 18.29
C THR A 158 30.34 3.99 19.63
N THR A 159 29.72 3.20 20.52
CA THR A 159 30.35 2.84 21.80
C THR A 159 31.56 1.91 21.60
N ILE A 160 31.50 0.98 20.63
CA ILE A 160 32.63 0.10 20.31
C ILE A 160 33.79 0.91 19.72
N ASP A 161 33.52 1.82 18.79
CA ASP A 161 34.55 2.70 18.21
C ASP A 161 35.22 3.57 19.27
N GLU A 162 34.45 4.14 20.21
CA GLU A 162 35.04 4.89 21.35
C GLU A 162 35.93 4.02 22.25
N THR A 163 35.61 2.73 22.44
CA THR A 163 36.46 1.81 23.20
C THR A 163 37.72 1.40 22.44
N LEU A 164 37.63 1.21 21.12
CA LEU A 164 38.77 0.91 20.26
C LEU A 164 39.73 2.10 20.19
N ASP A 165 39.22 3.32 20.04
CA ASP A 165 40.04 4.53 20.04
C ASP A 165 40.76 4.73 21.39
N LYS A 166 40.09 4.45 22.51
CA LYS A 166 40.74 4.50 23.84
C LYS A 166 41.82 3.42 23.99
N ALA A 167 41.58 2.22 23.47
CA ALA A 167 42.56 1.12 23.52
C ALA A 167 43.80 1.41 22.65
N VAL A 168 43.60 1.95 21.44
CA VAL A 168 44.70 2.33 20.54
C VAL A 168 45.53 3.48 21.13
N ASN A 169 44.88 4.49 21.71
CA ASN A 169 45.60 5.60 22.35
C ASN A 169 46.38 5.17 23.62
N ALA A 170 45.90 4.17 24.36
CA ALA A 170 46.62 3.63 25.51
C ALA A 170 47.84 2.77 25.10
N VAL A 171 47.81 2.11 23.94
CA VAL A 171 48.94 1.34 23.39
C VAL A 171 49.99 2.25 22.71
N GLY A 172 49.58 3.41 22.20
CA GLY A 172 50.49 4.40 21.59
C GLY A 172 51.28 5.26 22.59
N GLN A 173 51.13 5.04 23.90
CA GLN A 173 51.77 5.84 24.96
C GLN A 173 52.85 5.09 25.78
N VAL A 174 53.54 4.14 25.14
CA VAL A 174 54.78 3.52 25.66
C VAL A 174 55.97 3.76 24.73
#